data_AF-A0A497M2H2-F1
#
_entry.id   AF-A0A497M2H2-F1
#
_cell.length_a   1.000
_cell.length_b   1.000
_cell.length_c   1.000
_cell.angle_alpha   90.00
_cell.angle_beta   90.00
_cell.angle_gamma   90.00
#
_symmetry.space_group_name_H-M   'P 1'
#
loop_
_entity.id
_entity.type
_entity.pdbx_description
1 polymer ?
#
loop_
_entity_poly.entity_id
_entity_poly.type
_entity_poly.pdbx_seq_one_letter_code
_entity_poly.pdbx_strand_id
1 'polypeptide(L)'
;MSIEATVYKKNGKPRRGKGFSKNELKEAGLTLKEALKLGIPVDKRRSSAYRENIEALKRFIEKVKAFAKKKEKAKKRKTETKSKKG
;
A
#
# COMPACT_ATOMS: atom_id res chain seq x y z
N MET A 1 0.25 2.08 8.30
CA MET A 1 1.36 1.42 7.58
C MET A 1 1.88 2.42 6.57
N SER A 2 3.17 2.75 6.61
CA SER A 2 3.78 3.66 5.63
C SER A 2 4.56 2.85 4.61
N ILE A 3 4.54 3.29 3.35
CA ILE A 3 5.33 2.73 2.26
C ILE A 3 6.02 3.89 1.53
N GLU A 4 7.26 3.67 1.15
CA GLU A 4 8.10 4.68 0.49
C GLU A 4 8.54 4.20 -0.88
N ALA A 5 8.61 5.11 -1.84
CA ALA A 5 9.15 4.81 -3.16
C ALA A 5 10.64 5.12 -3.19
N THR A 6 11.44 4.17 -3.64
CA THR A 6 12.88 4.35 -3.90
C THR A 6 13.06 4.84 -5.33
N VAL A 7 13.86 5.88 -5.54
CA VAL A 7 14.27 6.34 -6.87
C VAL A 7 15.78 6.48 -6.94
N TYR A 8 16.33 6.39 -8.14
CA TYR A 8 17.77 6.37 -8.34
C TYR A 8 18.24 7.70 -8.95
N LYS A 9 19.32 8.25 -8.39
CA LYS A 9 20.03 9.39 -8.97
C LYS A 9 20.73 8.96 -10.28
N LYS A 10 21.19 9.93 -11.08
CA LYS A 10 21.97 9.65 -12.31
C LYS A 10 23.21 8.78 -12.05
N ASN A 11 23.79 8.86 -10.85
CA ASN A 11 24.93 8.06 -10.42
C ASN A 11 24.54 6.70 -9.80
N GLY A 12 23.29 6.25 -9.97
CA GLY A 12 22.81 4.96 -9.45
C GLY A 12 22.59 4.91 -7.94
N LYS A 13 22.82 6.00 -7.19
CA LYS A 13 22.57 6.00 -5.74
C LYS A 13 21.06 6.05 -5.45
N PRO A 14 20.52 5.17 -4.58
CA PRO A 14 19.12 5.23 -4.18
C PRO A 14 18.86 6.48 -3.34
N ARG A 15 17.64 7.01 -3.46
CA ARG A 15 17.12 8.08 -2.63
C ARG A 15 15.62 7.89 -2.43
N ARG A 16 15.09 8.50 -1.38
CA ARG A 16 13.65 8.55 -1.15
C ARG A 16 12.97 9.42 -2.22
N GLY A 17 12.02 8.83 -2.94
CA GLY A 17 11.12 9.52 -3.85
C GLY A 17 10.00 10.22 -3.08
N LYS A 18 9.38 11.23 -3.71
CA LYS A 18 8.19 11.89 -3.15
C LYS A 18 6.99 10.94 -3.01
N GLY A 19 6.91 9.95 -3.89
CA GLY A 19 5.86 8.94 -3.94
C GLY A 19 6.05 7.97 -5.11
N PHE A 20 5.08 7.09 -5.31
CA PHE A 20 5.01 6.13 -6.42
C PHE A 20 4.53 6.80 -7.70
N SER A 21 5.06 6.36 -8.84
CA SER A 21 4.65 6.85 -10.16
C SER A 21 3.31 6.25 -10.58
N LYS A 22 2.66 6.87 -11.58
CA LYS A 22 1.42 6.33 -12.16
C LYS A 22 1.62 4.93 -12.75
N ASN A 23 2.78 4.67 -13.34
CA ASN A 23 3.08 3.39 -13.98
C ASN A 23 3.28 2.29 -12.93
N GLU A 24 4.00 2.60 -11.84
CA GLU A 24 4.18 1.66 -10.73
C GLU A 24 2.86 1.25 -10.08
N LEU A 25 1.96 2.22 -9.88
CA LEU A 25 0.61 1.95 -9.36
C LEU A 25 -0.19 1.06 -10.32
N LYS A 26 -0.17 1.37 -11.62
CA LYS A 26 -0.88 0.59 -12.64
C LYS A 26 -0.37 -0.86 -12.69
N GLU A 27 0.94 -1.07 -12.67
CA GLU A 27 1.56 -2.41 -12.66
C GLU A 27 1.33 -3.17 -11.35
N ALA A 28 1.19 -2.47 -10.23
CA ALA A 28 0.78 -3.06 -8.96
C ALA A 28 -0.73 -3.36 -8.89
N GLY A 29 -1.51 -3.01 -9.92
CA GLY A 29 -2.96 -3.20 -9.94
C GLY A 29 -3.73 -2.20 -9.08
N LEU A 30 -3.17 -1.01 -8.86
CA LEU A 30 -3.80 0.09 -8.13
C LEU A 30 -4.14 1.25 -9.06
N THR A 31 -5.33 1.81 -8.87
CA THR A 31 -5.68 3.11 -9.40
C THR A 31 -5.16 4.23 -8.51
N LEU A 32 -5.03 5.44 -9.06
CA LEU A 32 -4.67 6.65 -8.30
C LEU A 32 -5.61 6.89 -7.12
N LYS A 33 -6.92 6.67 -7.31
CA LYS A 33 -7.92 6.88 -6.26
C LYS A 33 -7.74 5.88 -5.12
N GLU A 34 -7.52 4.61 -5.44
CA GLU A 34 -7.27 3.57 -4.44
C GLU A 34 -5.98 3.82 -3.67
N ALA A 35 -4.90 4.19 -4.37
CA ALA A 35 -3.63 4.52 -3.74
C ALA A 35 -3.78 5.66 -2.71
N LEU A 36 -4.48 6.74 -3.09
CA LEU A 36 -4.75 7.85 -2.16
C LEU A 36 -5.61 7.43 -0.97
N LYS A 37 -6.64 6.60 -1.20
CA LYS A 37 -7.51 6.07 -0.13
C LYS A 37 -6.74 5.17 0.84
N LEU A 38 -5.73 4.46 0.35
CA LEU A 38 -4.82 3.63 1.15
C LEU A 38 -3.71 4.44 1.84
N GLY A 39 -3.60 5.74 1.59
CA GLY A 39 -2.54 6.59 2.13
C GLY A 39 -1.18 6.39 1.46
N ILE A 40 -1.15 5.84 0.25
CA ILE A 40 0.08 5.63 -0.53
C ILE A 40 0.49 6.98 -1.14
N PRO A 41 1.73 7.45 -0.92
CA PRO A 41 2.21 8.70 -1.51
C PRO A 41 2.38 8.54 -3.03
N VAL A 42 1.87 9.49 -3.79
CA VAL A 42 1.89 9.43 -5.26
C VAL A 42 2.63 10.64 -5.85
N ASP A 43 3.56 10.37 -6.77
CA ASP A 43 4.19 11.38 -7.60
C ASP A 43 3.63 11.34 -9.03
N LYS A 44 2.59 12.15 -9.27
CA LYS A 44 1.85 12.20 -10.54
C LYS A 44 2.70 12.68 -11.73
N ARG A 45 3.84 13.33 -11.46
CA ARG A 45 4.73 13.92 -12.49
C ARG A 45 5.79 12.93 -12.97
N ARG A 46 6.08 11.88 -12.19
CA ARG A 46 7.08 10.87 -12.55
C ARG A 46 6.45 9.80 -13.44
N SER A 47 7.17 9.42 -14.49
CA SER A 47 6.81 8.32 -15.42
C SER A 47 7.72 7.10 -15.28
N SER A 48 8.83 7.19 -14.53
CA SER A 48 9.72 6.05 -14.29
C SER A 48 9.01 4.95 -13.49
N ALA A 49 9.36 3.70 -13.78
CA ALA A 49 8.90 2.54 -13.04
C ALA A 49 10.10 1.73 -12.56
N TYR A 50 10.16 1.47 -11.25
CA TYR A 50 11.17 0.62 -10.65
C TYR A 50 10.53 -0.66 -10.14
N ARG A 51 11.12 -1.82 -10.50
CA ARG A 51 10.59 -3.14 -10.13
C ARG A 51 10.44 -3.31 -8.62
N GLU A 52 11.43 -2.87 -7.86
CA GLU A 52 11.43 -2.88 -6.39
C GLU A 52 10.22 -2.15 -5.80
N ASN A 53 9.84 -1.01 -6.39
CA ASN A 53 8.67 -0.24 -5.96
C ASN A 53 7.36 -0.98 -6.25
N ILE A 54 7.27 -1.63 -7.42
CA ILE A 54 6.09 -2.42 -7.80
C ILE A 54 5.93 -3.61 -6.86
N GLU A 55 7.01 -4.32 -6.54
CA GLU A 55 6.99 -5.41 -5.58
C GLU A 55 6.61 -4.93 -4.17
N ALA A 56 7.15 -3.80 -3.73
CA ALA A 56 6.79 -3.20 -2.45
C ALA A 56 5.29 -2.86 -2.38
N LEU A 57 4.72 -2.29 -3.47
CA LEU A 57 3.29 -2.02 -3.57
C LEU A 57 2.46 -3.30 -3.48
N LYS A 58 2.82 -4.35 -4.22
CA LYS A 58 2.12 -5.66 -4.18
C LYS A 58 2.10 -6.23 -2.75
N ARG A 59 3.26 -6.27 -2.09
CA ARG A 59 3.37 -6.74 -0.69
C ARG A 59 2.56 -5.87 0.28
N PHE A 60 2.49 -4.56 0.04
CA PHE A 60 1.69 -3.66 0.87
C PHE A 60 0.19 -3.94 0.73
N ILE A 61 -0.31 -4.14 -0.49
CA ILE A 61 -1.71 -4.49 -0.75
C ILE A 61 -2.10 -5.78 -0.03
N GLU A 62 -1.26 -6.81 -0.10
CA GLU A 62 -1.48 -8.08 0.60
C GLU A 62 -1.57 -7.88 2.12
N LYS A 63 -0.66 -7.10 2.70
CA LYS A 63 -0.68 -6.77 4.14
C LYS A 63 -1.96 -6.03 4.53
N VAL A 64 -2.40 -5.06 3.73
CA VAL A 64 -3.66 -4.34 3.99
C VAL A 64 -4.86 -5.30 3.95
N LYS A 65 -4.94 -6.18 2.95
CA LYS A 65 -6.01 -7.19 2.84
C LYS A 65 -6.01 -8.15 4.04
N ALA A 66 -4.84 -8.62 4.46
CA ALA A 66 -4.71 -9.49 5.63
C ALA A 66 -5.16 -8.78 6.92
N PHE A 67 -4.81 -7.51 7.08
CA PHE A 67 -5.20 -6.71 8.24
C PHE A 67 -6.72 -6.48 8.28
N ALA A 68 -7.35 -6.19 7.13
CA ALA A 68 -8.79 -6.07 7.01
C ALA A 68 -9.51 -7.37 7.42
N LYS A 69 -9.06 -8.53 6.91
CA LYS A 69 -9.61 -9.85 7.31
C LYS A 69 -9.48 -10.11 8.81
N LYS A 70 -8.34 -9.75 9.42
CA LYS A 70 -8.12 -9.91 10.87
C LYS A 70 -9.07 -9.03 11.69
N LYS A 71 -9.29 -7.79 11.27
CA LYS A 71 -10.21 -6.84 11.92
C LYS A 71 -11.65 -7.32 11.91
N GLU A 72 -12.12 -7.85 10.78
CA GLU A 72 -13.47 -8.43 10.65
C GLU A 72 -13.68 -9.63 11.58
N LYS A 73 -12.71 -10.56 11.64
CA LYS A 73 -12.77 -11.69 12.58
C LYS A 73 -12.77 -11.23 14.05
N ALA A 74 -12.01 -10.19 14.39
CA ALA A 74 -11.97 -9.64 15.74
C ALA A 74 -13.29 -8.95 16.14
N LYS A 75 -13.99 -8.30 15.21
CA LYS A 75 -15.33 -7.72 15.45
C LYS A 75 -16.37 -8.81 15.76
N LYS A 76 -16.44 -9.87 14.95
CA LYS A 76 -17.41 -10.96 15.13
C LYS A 76 -17.26 -11.68 16.49
N ARG A 77 -16.02 -11.91 16.93
CA ARG A 77 -15.75 -12.52 18.25
C ARG A 77 -16.18 -11.64 19.43
N LYS A 78 -16.16 -10.30 19.29
CA LYS A 78 -16.61 -9.36 20.34
C LYS A 78 -18.13 -9.24 20.44
N THR A 79 -18.86 -9.43 19.33
CA THR A 79 -20.33 -9.44 19.34
C THR A 79 -20.88 -10.72 19.96
N GLU A 80 -20.27 -11.88 19.70
CA GLU A 80 -20.72 -13.16 20.29
C GLU A 80 -20.46 -13.28 21.81
N THR A 81 -19.44 -12.63 22.34
CA THR A 81 -19.15 -12.63 23.79
C THR A 81 -20.04 -11.68 24.59
N LYS A 82 -20.68 -10.68 23.95
CA LYS A 82 -21.65 -9.81 24.61
C LYS A 82 -23.04 -10.44 24.78
N SER A 83 -23.41 -11.41 23.93
CA SER A 83 -24.73 -12.05 23.94
C SER A 83 -24.87 -13.21 24.95
N LYS A 84 -23.75 -13.68 25.56
CA LYS A 84 -23.74 -14.80 26.52
C LYS A 84 -23.58 -14.36 27.99
N LYS A 85 -23.70 -13.06 28.28
CA LYS A 85 -23.49 -12.49 29.62
C LYS A 85 -24.74 -11.78 30.17
N GLY A 86 -25.91 -12.11 29.62
CA GLY A 86 -27.23 -11.71 30.10
C GLY A 86 -28.01 -12.93 30.55
#